data_AF-A0A6B3MMW8-F1
#
_entry.id   AF-A0A6B3MMW8-F1
#
_cell.length_a   1.000
_cell.length_b   1.000
_cell.length_c   1.000
_cell.angle_alpha   90.00
_cell.angle_beta   90.00
_cell.angle_gamma   90.00
#
_symmetry.space_group_name_H-M   'P 1'
#
loop_
_entity.id
_entity.type
_entity.pdbx_description
1 polymer ?
#
loop_
_entity_poly.entity_id
_entity_poly.type
_entity_poly.pdbx_seq_one_letter_code
_entity_poly.pdbx_strand_id
1 'polypeptide(L)'
;MMSKEQISKTSKILQLAKQGNPNVIAAILNHKLQHEGIIAKVKLHDSCLLVLLEADPAPKPGAVVRFIYYTISKLKPNSIDTVKILGRSLTEKQPAWRKQIKVESIPVVLDLSTWVESGSTVRTNQAHYPVSWQNNEHHFQGNQAQLPLATPVKVSVDGQLPPQEKFLRFQVGSGNGALLEVNYIQAILNVSVAEILPIPHTADSVIGIYNWRGEMLWLLDLNYLLGFPAVWQPKDISRTKIMVIVLQLNSKLLGLVVSQVEEIEQHHWQNLQPPDRLLPLRFGEFVKAYLPEASSIILDAQRIVQAALDIKYEV
;
A
#
# COMPACT_ATOMS: atom_id res chain seq x y z
N MET A 1 3.66 11.27 -28.96
CA MET A 1 5.12 11.10 -29.17
C MET A 1 5.84 12.24 -28.47
N MET A 2 6.69 11.97 -27.48
CA MET A 2 7.49 13.01 -26.82
C MET A 2 8.59 13.50 -27.76
N SER A 3 8.92 14.81 -27.74
CA SER A 3 9.93 15.38 -28.63
C SER A 3 11.36 14.93 -28.25
N LYS A 4 12.28 14.86 -29.23
CA LYS A 4 13.71 14.49 -28.99
C LYS A 4 14.37 15.33 -27.89
N GLU A 5 13.95 16.59 -27.75
CA GLU A 5 14.45 17.50 -26.73
C GLU A 5 13.93 17.17 -25.33
N GLN A 6 12.66 16.74 -25.21
CA GLN A 6 12.08 16.26 -23.95
C GLN A 6 12.72 14.94 -23.49
N ILE A 7 13.07 14.05 -24.42
CA ILE A 7 13.76 12.79 -24.13
C ILE A 7 15.18 13.07 -23.60
N SER A 8 15.91 14.00 -24.21
CA SER A 8 17.25 14.43 -23.78
C SER A 8 17.24 15.10 -22.40
N LYS A 9 16.29 15.99 -22.13
CA LYS A 9 16.11 16.62 -20.80
C LYS A 9 15.75 15.60 -19.72
N THR A 10 14.83 14.68 -20.01
CA THR A 10 14.41 13.61 -19.07
C THR A 10 15.57 12.66 -18.74
N SER A 11 16.37 12.31 -19.74
CA SER A 11 17.61 11.52 -19.60
C SER A 11 18.60 12.18 -18.63
N LYS A 12 18.86 13.48 -18.81
CA LYS A 12 19.78 14.26 -17.97
C LYS A 12 19.28 14.40 -16.53
N ILE A 13 17.98 14.60 -16.34
CA ILE A 13 17.34 14.66 -15.00
C ILE A 13 17.48 13.32 -14.28
N LEU A 14 17.22 12.20 -14.96
CA LEU A 14 17.35 10.87 -14.37
C LEU A 14 18.81 10.55 -14.00
N GLN A 15 19.78 10.96 -14.82
CA GLN A 15 21.20 10.79 -14.52
C GLN A 15 21.63 11.58 -13.28
N LEU A 16 21.16 12.83 -13.13
CA LEU A 16 21.44 13.65 -11.95
C LEU A 16 20.79 13.07 -10.68
N ALA A 17 19.58 12.50 -10.80
CA ALA A 17 18.92 11.81 -9.69
C ALA A 17 19.71 10.56 -9.25
N LYS A 18 20.22 9.78 -10.20
CA LYS A 18 21.11 8.61 -9.96
C LYS A 18 22.45 8.98 -9.34
N GLN A 19 22.91 10.21 -9.53
CA GLN A 19 24.11 10.76 -8.87
C GLN A 19 23.84 11.29 -7.46
N GLY A 20 22.59 11.17 -6.95
CA GLY A 20 22.24 11.66 -5.62
C GLY A 20 21.99 13.16 -5.53
N ASN A 21 21.77 13.86 -6.66
CA ASN A 21 21.59 15.31 -6.65
C ASN A 21 20.36 15.71 -5.79
N PRO A 22 20.54 16.44 -4.68
CA PRO A 22 19.47 16.69 -3.72
C PRO A 22 18.34 17.53 -4.30
N ASN A 23 18.63 18.49 -5.18
CA ASN A 23 17.61 19.35 -5.78
C ASN A 23 16.71 18.57 -6.74
N VAL A 24 17.32 17.67 -7.53
CA VAL A 24 16.57 16.81 -8.46
C VAL A 24 15.73 15.80 -7.70
N ILE A 25 16.29 15.17 -6.66
CA ILE A 25 15.53 14.24 -5.81
C ILE A 25 14.38 14.97 -5.12
N ALA A 26 14.60 16.17 -4.56
CA ALA A 26 13.53 16.98 -3.97
C ALA A 26 12.42 17.28 -5.00
N ALA A 27 12.77 17.62 -6.24
CA ALA A 27 11.80 17.86 -7.29
C ALA A 27 10.97 16.61 -7.63
N ILE A 28 11.61 15.43 -7.73
CA ILE A 28 10.92 14.15 -7.96
C ILE A 28 9.96 13.83 -6.81
N LEU A 29 10.40 14.02 -5.56
CA LEU A 29 9.57 13.78 -4.38
C LEU A 29 8.37 14.74 -4.33
N ASN A 30 8.62 16.04 -4.53
CA ASN A 30 7.58 17.07 -4.51
C ASN A 30 6.55 16.90 -5.62
N HIS A 31 6.93 16.34 -6.78
CA HIS A 31 5.98 16.07 -7.87
C HIS A 31 4.79 15.20 -7.42
N LYS A 32 5.00 14.27 -6.48
CA LYS A 32 3.93 13.45 -5.90
C LYS A 32 3.40 14.02 -4.59
N LEU A 33 4.28 14.49 -3.71
CA LEU A 33 3.94 14.90 -2.35
C LEU A 33 3.20 16.25 -2.26
N GLN A 34 3.39 17.15 -3.22
CA GLN A 34 2.67 18.44 -3.23
C GLN A 34 1.15 18.25 -3.33
N HIS A 35 0.69 17.22 -4.04
CA HIS A 35 -0.73 16.91 -4.14
C HIS A 35 -1.34 16.40 -2.82
N GLU A 36 -0.49 15.97 -1.88
CA GLU A 36 -0.86 15.58 -0.51
C GLU A 36 -0.62 16.71 0.51
N GLY A 37 -0.29 17.93 0.04
CA GLY A 37 0.00 19.06 0.92
C GLY A 37 1.34 18.96 1.68
N ILE A 38 2.24 18.07 1.23
CA ILE A 38 3.54 17.82 1.86
C ILE A 38 4.66 18.46 1.04
N ILE A 39 5.56 19.17 1.71
CA ILE A 39 6.76 19.75 1.13
C ILE A 39 7.98 18.91 1.52
N ALA A 40 8.70 18.39 0.53
CA ALA A 40 9.95 17.67 0.70
C ALA A 40 11.15 18.58 0.45
N LYS A 41 12.07 18.63 1.41
CA LYS A 41 13.39 19.27 1.30
C LYS A 41 14.46 18.21 1.45
N VAL A 42 15.44 18.20 0.55
CA VAL A 42 16.47 17.16 0.51
C VAL A 42 17.85 17.79 0.63
N LYS A 43 18.70 17.17 1.42
CA LYS A 43 20.13 17.48 1.51
C LYS A 43 20.94 16.19 1.41
N LEU A 44 22.11 16.26 0.81
CA LEU A 44 23.08 15.18 0.82
C LEU A 44 24.25 15.59 1.72
N HIS A 45 24.62 14.74 2.68
CA HIS A 45 25.81 14.90 3.49
C HIS A 45 26.58 13.58 3.45
N ASP A 46 27.79 13.61 2.90
CA ASP A 46 28.58 12.41 2.58
C ASP A 46 27.76 11.38 1.78
N SER A 47 27.55 10.17 2.32
CA SER A 47 26.70 9.12 1.73
C SER A 47 25.30 9.04 2.36
N CYS A 48 24.87 10.06 3.10
CA CYS A 48 23.58 10.11 3.77
C CYS A 48 22.65 11.16 3.15
N LEU A 49 21.52 10.71 2.62
CA LEU A 49 20.46 11.58 2.12
C LEU A 49 19.52 11.97 3.26
N LEU A 50 19.43 13.25 3.58
CA LEU A 50 18.48 13.79 4.55
C LEU A 50 17.24 14.31 3.82
N VAL A 51 16.08 13.73 4.10
CA VAL A 51 14.78 14.14 3.56
C VAL A 51 13.94 14.70 4.70
N LEU A 52 13.65 16.00 4.65
CA LEU A 52 12.74 16.67 5.57
C LEU A 52 11.38 16.86 4.90
N LEU A 53 10.33 16.42 5.57
CA LEU A 53 8.94 16.48 5.14
C LEU A 53 8.18 17.43 6.04
N GLU A 54 7.55 18.44 5.46
CA GLU A 54 6.82 19.47 6.17
C GLU A 54 5.38 19.52 5.68
N ALA A 55 4.43 19.53 6.61
CA ALA A 55 3.00 19.70 6.35
C ALA A 55 2.34 20.33 7.58
N ASP A 56 1.05 20.65 7.52
CA ASP A 56 0.27 21.09 8.69
C ASP A 56 -1.05 20.29 8.77
N PRO A 57 -1.21 19.37 9.74
CA PRO A 57 -0.24 18.96 10.76
C PRO A 57 0.94 18.14 10.17
N ALA A 58 1.95 17.83 11.00
CA ALA A 58 3.11 17.05 10.59
C ALA A 58 2.71 15.75 9.85
N PRO A 59 3.36 15.40 8.72
CA PRO A 59 2.96 14.24 7.93
C PRO A 59 3.14 12.96 8.74
N LYS A 60 2.23 11.99 8.61
CA LYS A 60 2.39 10.71 9.32
C LYS A 60 3.49 9.86 8.67
N PRO A 61 4.33 9.16 9.45
CA PRO A 61 5.53 8.52 8.91
C PRO A 61 5.26 7.42 7.90
N GLY A 62 4.29 6.50 8.12
CA GLY A 62 4.27 5.23 7.39
C GLY A 62 4.19 5.35 5.86
N ALA A 63 3.17 6.00 5.31
CA ALA A 63 3.00 6.10 3.86
C ALA A 63 4.11 6.95 3.21
N VAL A 64 4.49 8.06 3.83
CA VAL A 64 5.47 8.99 3.27
C VAL A 64 6.88 8.38 3.31
N VAL A 65 7.27 7.75 4.41
CA VAL A 65 8.56 7.05 4.55
C VAL A 65 8.71 5.96 3.49
N ARG A 66 7.65 5.20 3.24
CA ARG A 66 7.64 4.14 2.21
C ARG A 66 7.72 4.72 0.80
N PHE A 67 6.98 5.79 0.52
CA PHE A 67 7.07 6.49 -0.75
C PHE A 67 8.49 7.01 -1.01
N ILE A 68 9.14 7.62 -0.01
CA ILE A 68 10.55 8.03 -0.10
C ILE A 68 11.42 6.80 -0.39
N TYR A 69 11.26 5.73 0.39
CA TYR A 69 12.06 4.52 0.22
C TYR A 69 11.93 3.93 -1.18
N TYR A 70 10.69 3.71 -1.67
CA TYR A 70 10.41 3.20 -3.02
C TYR A 70 11.01 4.09 -4.10
N THR A 71 10.87 5.40 -3.95
CA THR A 71 11.40 6.36 -4.93
C THR A 71 12.92 6.29 -4.99
N ILE A 72 13.60 6.30 -3.84
CA ILE A 72 15.06 6.24 -3.77
C ILE A 72 15.60 4.88 -4.22
N SER A 73 14.96 3.77 -3.83
CA SER A 73 15.37 2.42 -4.25
C SER A 73 15.22 2.20 -5.76
N LYS A 74 14.17 2.76 -6.36
CA LYS A 74 14.00 2.76 -7.83
C LYS A 74 15.05 3.61 -8.54
N LEU A 75 15.45 4.73 -7.92
CA LEU A 75 16.51 5.58 -8.47
C LEU A 75 17.89 4.92 -8.40
N LYS A 76 18.15 4.03 -7.42
CA LYS A 76 19.46 3.39 -7.16
C LYS A 76 20.63 4.39 -7.22
N PRO A 77 20.65 5.40 -6.35
CA PRO A 77 21.73 6.38 -6.36
C PRO A 77 23.07 5.74 -5.97
N ASN A 78 24.11 5.94 -6.81
CA ASN A 78 25.37 5.20 -6.74
C ASN A 78 26.28 5.53 -5.53
N SER A 79 25.91 6.51 -4.71
CA SER A 79 26.78 7.06 -3.65
C SER A 79 26.02 7.34 -2.35
N ILE A 80 24.83 6.73 -2.18
CA ILE A 80 23.98 6.93 -1.00
C ILE A 80 23.72 5.58 -0.33
N ASP A 81 24.28 5.41 0.86
CA ASP A 81 24.13 4.18 1.65
C ASP A 81 22.90 4.26 2.55
N THR A 82 22.54 5.47 2.98
CA THR A 82 21.53 5.69 4.02
C THR A 82 20.64 6.90 3.71
N VAL A 83 19.36 6.78 4.05
CA VAL A 83 18.39 7.87 3.99
C VAL A 83 17.84 8.14 5.38
N LYS A 84 17.97 9.39 5.85
CA LYS A 84 17.34 9.88 7.09
C LYS A 84 16.12 10.70 6.70
N ILE A 85 14.96 10.35 7.25
CA ILE A 85 13.68 10.96 6.94
C ILE A 85 13.14 11.61 8.21
N LEU A 86 12.76 12.88 8.11
CA LEU A 86 12.24 13.68 9.21
C LEU A 86 10.86 14.19 8.81
N GLY A 87 9.88 14.12 9.71
CA GLY A 87 8.59 14.78 9.54
C GLY A 87 8.38 15.85 10.59
N ARG A 88 7.90 17.03 10.19
CA ARG A 88 7.56 18.11 11.11
C ARG A 88 6.35 18.91 10.65
N SER A 89 5.74 19.61 11.60
CA SER A 89 4.76 20.64 11.30
C SER A 89 5.45 21.86 10.68
N LEU A 90 4.77 22.59 9.79
CA LEU A 90 5.26 23.88 9.27
C LEU A 90 5.49 24.92 10.39
N THR A 91 4.78 24.79 11.50
CA THR A 91 4.87 25.70 12.65
C THR A 91 5.94 25.31 13.66
N GLU A 92 6.52 24.11 13.55
CA GLU A 92 7.48 23.59 14.52
C GLU A 92 8.91 23.53 13.96
N LYS A 93 9.89 23.87 14.80
CA LYS A 93 11.30 23.78 14.42
C LYS A 93 11.85 22.35 14.52
N GLN A 94 11.38 21.60 15.52
CA GLN A 94 11.82 20.23 15.76
C GLN A 94 10.98 19.23 14.97
N PRO A 95 11.56 18.09 14.57
CA PRO A 95 10.81 17.02 13.94
C PRO A 95 9.93 16.30 14.95
N ALA A 96 8.66 16.12 14.60
CA ALA A 96 7.72 15.27 15.34
C ALA A 96 8.17 13.80 15.32
N TRP A 97 8.87 13.37 14.26
CA TRP A 97 9.43 12.03 14.16
C TRP A 97 10.64 11.96 13.23
N ARG A 98 11.44 10.90 13.39
CA ARG A 98 12.65 10.61 12.62
C ARG A 98 12.74 9.13 12.26
N LYS A 99 13.12 8.78 11.03
CA LYS A 99 13.40 7.42 10.58
C LYS A 99 14.70 7.37 9.78
N GLN A 100 15.39 6.23 9.81
CA GLN A 100 16.63 6.00 9.07
C GLN A 100 16.55 4.65 8.37
N ILE A 101 16.90 4.61 7.09
CA ILE A 101 16.79 3.40 6.24
C ILE A 101 18.08 3.25 5.42
N LYS A 102 18.57 2.02 5.25
CA LYS A 102 19.68 1.70 4.34
C LYS A 102 19.15 1.44 2.92
N VAL A 103 19.86 1.92 1.91
CA VAL A 103 19.43 1.81 0.49
C VAL A 103 19.66 0.40 -0.06
N GLU A 104 20.75 -0.27 0.35
CA GLU A 104 21.11 -1.63 -0.10
C GLU A 104 20.31 -2.75 0.58
N SER A 105 19.80 -2.51 1.79
CA SER A 105 18.78 -3.39 2.33
C SER A 105 17.50 -3.09 1.58
N ILE A 106 17.15 -3.93 0.61
CA ILE A 106 15.74 -4.13 0.26
C ILE A 106 15.09 -4.53 1.59
N PRO A 107 14.21 -3.73 2.24
CA PRO A 107 13.18 -4.38 2.98
C PRO A 107 12.36 -5.05 1.87
N VAL A 108 12.60 -6.36 1.69
CA VAL A 108 11.63 -7.23 1.01
C VAL A 108 10.26 -7.11 1.71
N VAL A 109 10.26 -6.51 2.90
CA VAL A 109 9.14 -6.13 3.72
C VAL A 109 8.62 -4.76 3.32
N LEU A 110 7.58 -4.74 2.48
CA LEU A 110 6.57 -3.69 2.60
C LEU A 110 5.85 -3.91 3.92
N ASP A 111 6.50 -3.70 5.06
CA ASP A 111 5.99 -4.07 6.39
C ASP A 111 4.66 -3.34 6.63
N LEU A 112 3.56 -4.03 6.36
CA LEU A 112 2.24 -3.44 6.40
C LEU A 112 1.98 -2.90 7.81
N SER A 113 2.45 -3.58 8.86
CA SER A 113 2.30 -3.22 10.29
C SER A 113 2.62 -1.73 10.55
N THR A 114 3.75 -1.25 10.04
CA THR A 114 4.18 0.15 10.21
C THR A 114 3.27 1.17 9.51
N TRP A 115 2.53 0.75 8.48
CA TRP A 115 1.55 1.59 7.80
C TRP A 115 0.20 1.59 8.52
N VAL A 116 -0.25 0.43 8.99
CA VAL A 116 -1.43 0.25 9.85
C VAL A 116 -1.43 1.23 11.01
N GLU A 117 -0.31 1.23 11.74
CA GLU A 117 -0.10 2.05 12.93
C GLU A 117 -0.08 3.54 12.56
N SER A 118 0.33 3.88 11.34
CA SER A 118 0.36 5.25 10.84
C SER A 118 -0.99 5.72 10.24
N GLY A 119 -1.92 4.80 9.95
CA GLY A 119 -3.16 5.05 9.22
C GLY A 119 -4.35 5.52 10.07
N SER A 120 -4.24 5.59 11.40
CA SER A 120 -5.35 5.99 12.26
C SER A 120 -5.59 7.51 12.20
N THR A 121 -6.23 8.03 11.16
CA THR A 121 -7.12 9.19 11.32
C THR A 121 -8.54 8.67 11.51
N VAL A 122 -8.76 7.97 12.63
CA VAL A 122 -10.12 7.82 13.12
C VAL A 122 -10.46 9.13 13.84
N ARG A 123 -11.42 9.88 13.29
CA ARG A 123 -12.24 10.76 14.11
C ARG A 123 -13.01 9.86 15.08
N THR A 124 -12.44 9.55 16.24
CA THR A 124 -13.21 8.99 17.34
C THR A 124 -13.90 10.15 18.05
N ASN A 125 -15.16 10.40 17.68
CA ASN A 125 -16.10 10.95 18.63
C ASN A 125 -16.24 9.91 19.75
N GLN A 126 -15.53 10.12 20.86
CA GLN A 126 -16.00 9.79 22.20
C GLN A 126 -15.08 10.43 23.23
N ALA A 127 -15.66 11.36 23.97
CA ALA A 127 -15.10 11.99 25.16
C ALA A 127 -14.76 10.92 26.21
N HIS A 128 -13.63 11.09 26.91
CA HIS A 128 -13.44 10.86 28.35
C HIS A 128 -12.13 11.52 28.77
N TYR A 129 -12.21 12.55 29.63
CA TYR A 129 -11.06 13.23 30.24
C TYR A 129 -10.68 12.53 31.56
N PRO A 130 -9.38 12.42 31.87
CA PRO A 130 -8.92 12.42 33.26
C PRO A 130 -8.45 13.82 33.68
N VAL A 131 -8.82 14.13 34.91
CA VAL A 131 -8.70 15.38 35.66
C VAL A 131 -7.23 15.72 35.98
N SER A 132 -6.78 16.93 35.60
CA SER A 132 -6.18 17.93 36.52
C SER A 132 -5.38 18.99 35.74
N TRP A 133 -5.95 20.19 35.63
CA TRP A 133 -5.20 21.42 35.38
C TRP A 133 -5.31 22.27 36.63
N GLN A 134 -4.18 22.50 37.31
CA GLN A 134 -4.07 23.57 38.29
C GLN A 134 -3.37 24.77 37.65
N ASN A 135 -4.06 25.91 37.75
CA ASN A 135 -3.59 27.29 37.87
C ASN A 135 -3.46 28.18 36.60
N ASN A 136 -4.45 29.09 36.52
CA ASN A 136 -4.40 30.54 36.23
C ASN A 136 -4.27 30.98 34.75
N GLU A 137 -5.37 31.31 34.07
CA GLU A 137 -6.07 32.62 33.97
C GLU A 137 -5.33 33.71 33.16
N HIS A 138 -5.94 34.20 32.06
CA HIS A 138 -6.45 35.58 31.95
C HIS A 138 -7.16 35.83 30.58
N HIS A 139 -8.43 36.24 30.68
CA HIS A 139 -9.27 37.01 29.74
C HIS A 139 -9.57 36.48 28.32
N PHE A 140 -10.86 36.29 28.02
CA PHE A 140 -11.63 37.19 27.11
C PHE A 140 -13.15 36.95 27.29
N GLN A 141 -13.90 38.04 27.54
CA GLN A 141 -15.37 38.08 27.64
C GLN A 141 -16.02 38.23 26.26
N GLY A 142 -17.18 37.60 26.04
CA GLY A 142 -18.08 37.87 24.91
C GLY A 142 -19.41 37.08 25.00
N ASN A 143 -20.52 37.79 24.81
CA ASN A 143 -21.92 37.46 25.18
C ASN A 143 -22.51 36.11 24.70
N GLN A 144 -23.34 35.52 25.57
CA GLN A 144 -24.24 34.40 25.28
C GLN A 144 -25.54 34.88 24.61
N ALA A 145 -25.94 34.21 23.52
CA ALA A 145 -27.33 34.12 23.07
C ALA A 145 -27.71 32.64 23.00
N GLN A 146 -28.67 32.22 23.83
CA GLN A 146 -29.20 30.85 23.85
C GLN A 146 -30.29 30.66 22.78
N LEU A 147 -30.16 29.61 21.98
CA LEU A 147 -31.25 29.03 21.18
C LEU A 147 -31.78 27.76 21.88
N PRO A 148 -33.09 27.46 21.79
CA PRO A 148 -33.74 26.46 22.66
C PRO A 148 -33.31 25.01 22.36
N LEU A 149 -33.16 24.21 23.43
CA LEU A 149 -32.92 22.77 23.35
C LEU A 149 -34.13 22.06 22.68
N ALA A 150 -33.88 21.38 21.56
CA ALA A 150 -34.82 20.39 21.03
C ALA A 150 -34.79 19.12 21.90
N THR A 151 -35.97 18.66 22.30
CA THR A 151 -36.19 17.40 23.00
C THR A 151 -35.75 16.20 22.14
N PRO A 152 -35.11 15.16 22.70
CA PRO A 152 -34.76 13.97 21.95
C PRO A 152 -36.02 13.15 21.68
N VAL A 153 -36.42 13.10 20.41
CA VAL A 153 -37.35 12.07 19.92
C VAL A 153 -36.63 10.72 20.00
N LYS A 154 -37.15 9.80 20.82
CA LYS A 154 -36.72 8.39 20.78
C LYS A 154 -37.20 7.78 19.47
N VAL A 155 -36.31 7.71 18.48
CA VAL A 155 -36.48 6.83 17.32
C VAL A 155 -35.93 5.47 17.72
N SER A 156 -36.83 4.51 17.90
CA SER A 156 -36.51 3.10 17.97
C SER A 156 -36.01 2.67 16.58
N VAL A 157 -34.70 2.61 16.39
CA VAL A 157 -34.12 1.93 15.21
C VAL A 157 -33.73 0.55 15.68
N ASP A 158 -34.54 -0.46 15.33
CA ASP A 158 -34.08 -1.84 15.23
C ASP A 158 -33.02 -1.88 14.12
N GLY A 159 -31.80 -1.45 14.46
CA GLY A 159 -30.67 -1.45 13.56
C GLY A 159 -29.98 -2.80 13.67
N GLN A 160 -30.37 -3.76 12.83
CA GLN A 160 -29.43 -4.83 12.47
C GLN A 160 -28.15 -4.15 11.99
N LEU A 161 -27.05 -4.33 12.72
CA LEU A 161 -25.71 -3.96 12.26
C LEU A 161 -25.57 -4.49 10.82
N PRO A 162 -25.06 -3.68 9.87
CA PRO A 162 -24.88 -4.15 8.51
C PRO A 162 -24.07 -5.45 8.51
N PRO A 163 -24.41 -6.42 7.65
CA PRO A 163 -23.82 -7.74 7.70
C PRO A 163 -22.29 -7.64 7.55
N GLN A 164 -21.58 -8.38 8.39
CA GLN A 164 -20.14 -8.56 8.24
C GLN A 164 -19.85 -9.33 6.96
N GLU A 165 -18.83 -8.90 6.25
CA GLU A 165 -18.36 -9.63 5.07
C GLU A 165 -17.22 -10.57 5.43
N LYS A 166 -17.20 -11.70 4.71
CA LYS A 166 -16.17 -12.73 4.87
C LYS A 166 -15.03 -12.46 3.91
N PHE A 167 -13.82 -12.45 4.45
CA PHE A 167 -12.59 -12.29 3.71
C PHE A 167 -11.70 -13.51 3.93
N LEU A 168 -11.06 -14.01 2.87
CA LEU A 168 -9.96 -14.94 3.00
C LEU A 168 -8.68 -14.16 3.25
N ARG A 169 -7.97 -14.50 4.31
CA ARG A 169 -6.64 -13.97 4.62
C ARG A 169 -5.53 -14.84 4.07
N PHE A 170 -4.52 -14.19 3.52
CA PHE A 170 -3.33 -14.82 2.95
C PHE A 170 -2.15 -13.85 2.99
N GLN A 171 -0.95 -14.36 2.70
CA GLN A 171 0.28 -13.57 2.74
C GLN A 171 0.77 -13.17 1.35
N VAL A 172 1.22 -11.94 1.23
CA VAL A 172 1.96 -11.40 0.08
C VAL A 172 3.33 -10.87 0.50
N GLY A 173 4.27 -10.80 -0.44
CA GLY A 173 5.66 -10.39 -0.16
C GLY A 173 6.29 -11.23 0.97
N SER A 174 6.98 -10.57 1.91
CA SER A 174 7.57 -11.23 3.09
C SER A 174 6.62 -11.30 4.29
N GLY A 175 5.41 -11.82 4.11
CA GLY A 175 4.48 -12.11 5.22
C GLY A 175 3.47 -11.00 5.52
N ASN A 176 3.18 -10.14 4.54
CA ASN A 176 2.18 -9.10 4.68
C ASN A 176 0.76 -9.66 4.55
N GLY A 177 -0.13 -9.33 5.48
CA GLY A 177 -1.53 -9.75 5.43
C GLY A 177 -2.29 -9.10 4.27
N ALA A 178 -2.94 -9.93 3.47
CA ALA A 178 -3.84 -9.52 2.40
C ALA A 178 -5.17 -10.25 2.52
N LEU A 179 -6.23 -9.58 2.08
CA LEU A 179 -7.61 -10.02 2.17
C LEU A 179 -8.26 -9.98 0.79
N LEU A 180 -9.04 -11.00 0.47
CA LEU A 180 -9.93 -11.05 -0.68
C LEU A 180 -11.33 -11.45 -0.22
N GLU A 181 -12.36 -10.79 -0.74
CA GLU A 181 -13.75 -11.15 -0.45
C GLU A 181 -14.01 -12.60 -0.88
N VAL A 182 -14.55 -13.41 0.04
CA VAL A 182 -14.80 -14.85 -0.21
C VAL A 182 -15.77 -15.07 -1.37
N ASN A 183 -16.62 -14.09 -1.67
CA ASN A 183 -17.58 -14.15 -2.79
C ASN A 183 -16.92 -14.29 -4.17
N TYR A 184 -15.65 -13.91 -4.32
CA TYR A 184 -14.90 -14.10 -5.56
C TYR A 184 -14.09 -15.39 -5.57
N ILE A 185 -14.02 -16.14 -4.48
CA ILE A 185 -13.13 -17.29 -4.31
C ILE A 185 -13.91 -18.58 -4.55
N GLN A 186 -13.52 -19.30 -5.59
CA GLN A 186 -14.15 -20.56 -5.98
C GLN A 186 -13.48 -21.77 -5.33
N ALA A 187 -12.16 -21.74 -5.15
CA ALA A 187 -11.40 -22.83 -4.52
C ALA A 187 -10.01 -22.38 -4.06
N ILE A 188 -9.39 -23.19 -3.21
CA ILE A 188 -7.97 -23.09 -2.85
C ILE A 188 -7.32 -24.43 -3.17
N LEU A 189 -6.27 -24.42 -3.98
CA LEU A 189 -5.63 -25.61 -4.53
C LEU A 189 -4.16 -25.68 -4.10
N ASN A 190 -3.68 -26.91 -3.94
CA ASN A 190 -2.25 -27.21 -3.93
C ASN A 190 -1.90 -27.90 -5.25
N VAL A 191 -1.29 -27.15 -6.17
CA VAL A 191 -0.98 -27.59 -7.53
C VAL A 191 0.45 -28.10 -7.60
N SER A 192 0.65 -29.26 -8.23
CA SER A 192 2.01 -29.75 -8.52
C SER A 192 2.61 -28.91 -9.63
N VAL A 193 3.84 -28.44 -9.45
CA VAL A 193 4.54 -27.64 -10.48
C VAL A 193 4.70 -28.43 -11.78
N ALA A 194 4.84 -29.76 -11.70
CA ALA A 194 4.93 -30.64 -12.86
C ALA A 194 3.65 -30.72 -13.70
N GLU A 195 2.50 -30.33 -13.14
CA GLU A 195 1.20 -30.33 -13.83
C GLU A 195 0.91 -28.99 -14.52
N ILE A 196 1.77 -27.99 -14.31
CA ILE A 196 1.63 -26.67 -14.92
C ILE A 196 2.29 -26.69 -16.30
N LEU A 197 1.52 -26.31 -17.31
CA LEU A 197 2.03 -26.14 -18.66
C LEU A 197 2.54 -24.71 -18.82
N PRO A 198 3.86 -24.48 -19.01
CA PRO A 198 4.39 -23.14 -19.20
C PRO A 198 3.93 -22.57 -20.54
N ILE A 199 3.68 -21.27 -20.58
CA ILE A 199 3.36 -20.57 -21.84
C ILE A 199 4.59 -19.73 -22.25
N PRO A 200 5.21 -20.02 -23.40
CA PRO A 200 6.32 -19.21 -23.92
C PRO A 200 5.90 -17.77 -24.23
N HIS A 201 6.84 -16.83 -24.11
CA HIS A 201 6.68 -15.42 -24.54
C HIS A 201 5.52 -14.65 -23.86
N THR A 202 5.16 -15.02 -22.63
CA THR A 202 4.17 -14.30 -21.83
C THR A 202 4.82 -13.34 -20.84
N ALA A 203 4.01 -12.49 -20.19
CA ALA A 203 4.48 -11.64 -19.10
C ALA A 203 5.05 -12.48 -17.94
N ASP A 204 6.11 -12.00 -17.30
CA ASP A 204 6.79 -12.68 -16.17
C ASP A 204 5.85 -13.03 -14.99
N SER A 205 4.72 -12.35 -14.85
CA SER A 205 3.70 -12.67 -13.85
C SER A 205 2.95 -13.97 -14.16
N VAL A 206 2.97 -14.47 -15.39
CA VAL A 206 2.26 -15.68 -15.81
C VAL A 206 3.17 -16.88 -15.57
N ILE A 207 2.72 -17.79 -14.71
CA ILE A 207 3.44 -19.03 -14.41
C ILE A 207 3.10 -20.09 -15.48
N GLY A 208 1.86 -20.10 -15.96
CA GLY A 208 1.41 -21.01 -17.01
C GLY A 208 -0.08 -21.29 -16.92
N ILE A 209 -0.48 -22.45 -17.43
CA ILE A 209 -1.87 -22.94 -17.39
C ILE A 209 -1.94 -24.30 -16.73
N TYR A 210 -3.04 -24.53 -16.01
CA TYR A 210 -3.31 -25.76 -15.27
C TYR A 210 -4.71 -26.27 -15.65
N ASN A 211 -4.82 -27.59 -15.85
CA ASN A 211 -6.11 -28.21 -16.13
C ASN A 211 -6.89 -28.39 -14.82
N TRP A 212 -7.91 -27.56 -14.62
CA TRP A 212 -8.78 -27.64 -13.45
C TRP A 212 -10.15 -28.16 -13.85
N ARG A 213 -10.43 -29.43 -13.54
CA ARG A 213 -11.71 -30.11 -13.83
C ARG A 213 -12.12 -30.08 -15.31
N GLY A 214 -11.15 -30.10 -16.22
CA GLY A 214 -11.39 -30.03 -17.67
C GLY A 214 -11.39 -28.60 -18.22
N GLU A 215 -11.27 -27.58 -17.36
CA GLU A 215 -11.16 -26.18 -17.77
C GLU A 215 -9.71 -25.67 -17.67
N MET A 216 -9.34 -24.76 -18.57
CA MET A 216 -8.00 -24.18 -18.62
C MET A 216 -7.89 -23.01 -17.64
N LEU A 217 -7.24 -23.23 -16.50
CA LEU A 217 -7.00 -22.23 -15.47
C LEU A 217 -5.66 -21.54 -15.70
N TRP A 218 -5.67 -20.22 -15.89
CA TRP A 218 -4.46 -19.40 -15.97
C TRP A 218 -3.88 -19.17 -14.59
N LEU A 219 -2.58 -19.39 -14.41
CA LEU A 219 -1.88 -19.22 -13.14
C LEU A 219 -0.98 -17.99 -13.18
N LEU A 220 -1.20 -17.05 -12.27
CA LEU A 220 -0.44 -15.81 -12.14
C LEU A 220 0.21 -15.70 -10.76
N ASP A 221 1.47 -15.29 -10.72
CA ASP A 221 2.17 -14.94 -9.48
C ASP A 221 1.65 -13.60 -8.95
N LEU A 222 0.89 -13.63 -7.85
CA LEU A 222 0.30 -12.44 -7.26
C LEU A 222 1.37 -11.49 -6.69
N ASN A 223 2.45 -12.03 -6.12
CA ASN A 223 3.53 -11.20 -5.62
C ASN A 223 4.18 -10.41 -6.74
N TYR A 224 4.50 -11.08 -7.85
CA TYR A 224 5.09 -10.42 -9.00
C TYR A 224 4.14 -9.37 -9.59
N LEU A 225 2.83 -9.64 -9.65
CA LEU A 225 1.82 -8.66 -10.09
C LEU A 225 1.83 -7.40 -9.20
N LEU A 226 1.84 -7.59 -7.89
CA LEU A 226 1.89 -6.52 -6.89
C LEU A 226 3.25 -5.81 -6.78
N GLY A 227 4.28 -6.31 -7.48
CA GLY A 227 5.64 -5.75 -7.48
C GLY A 227 6.53 -6.23 -6.33
N PHE A 228 6.15 -7.30 -5.64
CA PHE A 228 6.98 -8.04 -4.69
C PHE A 228 7.87 -9.07 -5.41
N PRO A 229 8.91 -9.61 -4.75
CA PRO A 229 9.61 -10.78 -5.26
C PRO A 229 8.64 -11.95 -5.47
N ALA A 230 8.73 -12.57 -6.65
CA ALA A 230 7.88 -13.69 -7.04
C ALA A 230 7.92 -14.83 -6.01
N VAL A 231 6.76 -15.43 -5.76
CA VAL A 231 6.63 -16.65 -4.94
C VAL A 231 7.27 -17.82 -5.68
N TRP A 232 7.10 -17.84 -7.00
CA TRP A 232 7.63 -18.86 -7.88
C TRP A 232 8.85 -18.34 -8.66
N GLN A 233 9.95 -19.09 -8.61
CA GLN A 233 11.09 -18.86 -9.49
C GLN A 233 11.44 -20.16 -10.21
N PRO A 234 11.68 -20.14 -11.54
CA PRO A 234 12.07 -21.33 -12.30
C PRO A 234 13.32 -22.06 -11.76
N LYS A 235 14.15 -21.35 -10.96
CA LYS A 235 15.40 -21.87 -10.37
C LYS A 235 15.20 -22.54 -9.00
N ASP A 236 13.99 -22.54 -8.46
CA ASP A 236 13.70 -23.13 -7.14
C ASP A 236 13.36 -24.63 -7.28
N ILE A 237 14.42 -25.43 -7.50
CA ILE A 237 14.34 -26.86 -7.85
C ILE A 237 13.66 -27.70 -6.75
N SER A 238 13.65 -27.20 -5.51
CA SER A 238 13.10 -27.93 -4.35
C SER A 238 11.58 -27.83 -4.24
N ARG A 239 10.94 -26.85 -4.88
CA ARG A 239 9.51 -26.59 -4.70
C ARG A 239 8.65 -27.42 -5.65
N THR A 240 8.03 -28.47 -5.13
CA THR A 240 7.18 -29.39 -5.92
C THR A 240 5.71 -28.99 -5.96
N LYS A 241 5.25 -28.16 -5.02
CA LYS A 241 3.86 -27.69 -4.93
C LYS A 241 3.77 -26.18 -4.73
N ILE A 242 2.74 -25.59 -5.32
CA ILE A 242 2.37 -24.19 -5.15
C ILE A 242 0.92 -24.07 -4.67
N MET A 243 0.63 -23.00 -3.93
CA MET A 243 -0.70 -22.72 -3.44
C MET A 243 -1.40 -21.74 -4.37
N VAL A 244 -2.63 -22.05 -4.75
CA VAL A 244 -3.39 -21.29 -5.74
C VAL A 244 -4.77 -20.94 -5.18
N ILE A 245 -5.09 -19.65 -5.14
CA ILE A 245 -6.45 -19.15 -4.89
C ILE A 245 -7.14 -19.02 -6.25
N VAL A 246 -8.23 -19.76 -6.46
CA VAL A 246 -9.02 -19.69 -7.69
C VAL A 246 -10.08 -18.61 -7.54
N LEU A 247 -9.93 -17.53 -8.32
CA LEU A 247 -10.91 -16.47 -8.43
C LEU A 247 -11.89 -16.74 -9.56
N GLN A 248 -13.15 -16.37 -9.34
CA GLN A 248 -14.18 -16.36 -10.36
C GLN A 248 -14.88 -15.00 -10.42
N LEU A 249 -14.89 -14.41 -11.62
CA LEU A 249 -15.61 -13.17 -11.90
C LEU A 249 -16.23 -13.22 -13.30
N ASN A 250 -17.55 -13.00 -13.40
CA ASN A 250 -18.29 -13.03 -14.68
C ASN A 250 -17.99 -14.30 -15.50
N SER A 251 -18.01 -15.47 -14.85
CA SER A 251 -17.66 -16.79 -15.41
C SER A 251 -16.21 -16.98 -15.86
N LYS A 252 -15.33 -16.01 -15.64
CA LYS A 252 -13.89 -16.14 -15.93
C LYS A 252 -13.16 -16.64 -14.70
N LEU A 253 -12.28 -17.61 -14.89
CA LEU A 253 -11.48 -18.21 -13.84
C LEU A 253 -10.02 -17.78 -13.93
N LEU A 254 -9.42 -17.49 -12.78
CA LEU A 254 -8.03 -17.11 -12.65
C LEU A 254 -7.44 -17.76 -11.40
N GLY A 255 -6.30 -18.42 -11.53
CA GLY A 255 -5.53 -18.93 -10.40
C GLY A 255 -4.47 -17.91 -9.97
N LEU A 256 -4.58 -17.44 -8.74
CA LEU A 256 -3.56 -16.59 -8.11
C LEU A 256 -2.64 -17.45 -7.27
N VAL A 257 -1.37 -17.49 -7.65
CA VAL A 257 -0.33 -18.16 -6.89
C VAL A 257 0.11 -17.25 -5.75
N VAL A 258 0.02 -17.78 -4.53
CA VAL A 258 0.31 -17.06 -3.28
C VAL A 258 1.28 -17.84 -2.42
N SER A 259 1.97 -17.14 -1.51
CA SER A 259 2.92 -17.78 -0.60
C SER A 259 2.23 -18.73 0.37
N GLN A 260 1.14 -18.25 0.99
CA GLN A 260 0.42 -18.93 2.05
C GLN A 260 -0.98 -18.37 2.18
N VAL A 261 -1.97 -19.25 2.37
CA VAL A 261 -3.32 -18.94 2.83
C VAL A 261 -3.41 -19.21 4.32
N GLU A 262 -4.13 -18.36 5.04
CA GLU A 262 -4.35 -18.45 6.47
C GLU A 262 -5.81 -18.88 6.75
N GLU A 263 -6.64 -17.95 7.21
CA GLU A 263 -8.01 -18.22 7.66
C GLU A 263 -9.06 -17.35 6.97
N ILE A 264 -10.34 -17.60 7.26
CA ILE A 264 -11.44 -16.74 6.85
C ILE A 264 -11.82 -15.87 8.05
N GLU A 265 -11.77 -14.55 7.84
CA GLU A 265 -12.12 -13.54 8.84
C GLU A 265 -13.40 -12.81 8.45
N GLN A 266 -14.07 -12.17 9.44
CA GLN A 266 -15.28 -11.39 9.22
C GLN A 266 -15.06 -9.94 9.65
N HIS A 267 -15.33 -9.01 8.73
CA HIS A 267 -15.07 -7.58 8.94
C HIS A 267 -16.24 -6.71 8.48
N HIS A 268 -16.42 -5.56 9.12
CA HIS A 268 -17.44 -4.58 8.71
C HIS A 268 -16.88 -3.60 7.69
N TRP A 269 -17.66 -3.28 6.66
CA TRP A 269 -17.33 -2.27 5.66
C TRP A 269 -16.97 -0.89 6.25
N GLN A 270 -17.52 -0.54 7.41
CA GLN A 270 -17.26 0.73 8.08
C GLN A 270 -15.82 0.87 8.61
N ASN A 271 -15.13 -0.24 8.83
CA ASN A 271 -13.75 -0.26 9.34
C ASN A 271 -12.73 -0.09 8.21
N LEU A 272 -13.18 -0.11 6.95
CA LEU A 272 -12.30 -0.02 5.79
C LEU A 272 -11.88 1.43 5.53
N GLN A 273 -10.57 1.63 5.41
CA GLN A 273 -9.98 2.89 5.02
C GLN A 273 -9.64 2.86 3.51
N PRO A 274 -9.83 3.98 2.78
CA PRO A 274 -9.41 4.05 1.39
C PRO A 274 -7.88 3.88 1.28
N PRO A 275 -7.39 3.32 0.16
CA PRO A 275 -5.95 3.21 -0.08
C PRO A 275 -5.33 4.61 -0.14
N ASP A 276 -4.19 4.78 0.52
CA ASP A 276 -3.45 6.03 0.50
C ASP A 276 -2.96 6.32 -0.94
N ARG A 277 -3.09 7.58 -1.38
CA ARG A 277 -2.67 8.05 -2.70
C ARG A 277 -1.15 7.93 -2.92
N LEU A 278 -0.40 7.75 -1.85
CA LEU A 278 1.05 7.55 -1.86
C LEU A 278 1.49 6.10 -2.13
N LEU A 279 0.55 5.15 -2.26
CA LEU A 279 0.89 3.80 -2.70
C LEU A 279 1.54 3.84 -4.10
N PRO A 280 2.59 3.02 -4.35
CA PRO A 280 3.16 2.90 -5.69
C PRO A 280 2.07 2.55 -6.70
N LEU A 281 2.00 3.24 -7.84
CA LEU A 281 0.92 3.08 -8.84
C LEU A 281 0.59 1.61 -9.13
N ARG A 282 1.61 0.79 -9.41
CA ARG A 282 1.46 -0.64 -9.70
C ARG A 282 0.85 -1.47 -8.56
N PHE A 283 1.11 -1.10 -7.31
CA PHE A 283 0.57 -1.78 -6.14
C PHE A 283 -0.82 -1.22 -5.78
N GLY A 284 -0.95 0.11 -5.76
CA GLY A 284 -2.19 0.81 -5.43
C GLY A 284 -3.33 0.56 -6.42
N GLU A 285 -3.03 0.21 -7.67
CA GLU A 285 -4.03 -0.20 -8.66
C GLU A 285 -4.83 -1.43 -8.19
N PHE A 286 -4.22 -2.35 -7.46
CA PHE A 286 -4.89 -3.59 -7.02
C PHE A 286 -5.42 -3.53 -5.58
N VAL A 287 -5.25 -2.42 -4.87
CA VAL A 287 -5.74 -2.27 -3.49
C VAL A 287 -7.10 -1.56 -3.52
N LYS A 288 -8.13 -2.23 -2.99
CA LYS A 288 -9.48 -1.67 -2.80
C LYS A 288 -9.56 -0.81 -1.55
N ALA A 289 -9.01 -1.33 -0.45
CA ALA A 289 -9.09 -0.71 0.86
C ALA A 289 -8.04 -1.29 1.81
N TYR A 290 -8.07 -0.78 3.03
CA TYR A 290 -7.22 -1.24 4.11
C TYR A 290 -7.99 -1.44 5.40
N LEU A 291 -7.58 -2.47 6.16
CA LEU A 291 -8.18 -2.81 7.44
C LEU A 291 -7.16 -2.66 8.57
N PRO A 292 -7.22 -1.55 9.34
CA PRO A 292 -6.30 -1.29 10.45
C PRO A 292 -6.25 -2.40 11.50
N GLU A 293 -7.40 -2.90 11.91
CA GLU A 293 -7.50 -3.87 13.01
C GLU A 293 -6.78 -5.19 12.71
N ALA A 294 -6.84 -5.65 11.46
CA ALA A 294 -6.22 -6.91 11.02
C ALA A 294 -4.84 -6.71 10.39
N SER A 295 -4.30 -5.50 10.42
CA SER A 295 -3.05 -5.16 9.74
C SER A 295 -2.96 -5.56 8.26
N SER A 296 -4.09 -5.54 7.54
CA SER A 296 -4.21 -6.21 6.24
C SER A 296 -4.76 -5.32 5.13
N ILE A 297 -4.23 -5.48 3.92
CA ILE A 297 -4.77 -4.83 2.70
C ILE A 297 -5.93 -5.65 2.15
N ILE A 298 -6.93 -4.98 1.58
CA ILE A 298 -7.99 -5.64 0.82
C ILE A 298 -7.71 -5.43 -0.66
N LEU A 299 -7.53 -6.53 -1.37
CA LEU A 299 -7.27 -6.51 -2.80
C LEU A 299 -8.56 -6.40 -3.61
N ASP A 300 -8.50 -5.67 -4.71
CA ASP A 300 -9.57 -5.55 -5.69
C ASP A 300 -9.51 -6.74 -6.67
N ALA A 301 -10.30 -7.77 -6.38
CA ALA A 301 -10.40 -8.96 -7.22
C ALA A 301 -10.76 -8.63 -8.67
N GLN A 302 -11.59 -7.60 -8.90
CA GLN A 302 -12.03 -7.22 -10.24
C GLN A 302 -10.88 -6.64 -11.05
N ARG A 303 -10.09 -5.75 -10.44
CA ARG A 303 -8.91 -5.18 -11.10
C ARG A 303 -7.82 -6.22 -11.35
N ILE A 304 -7.63 -7.16 -10.43
CA ILE A 304 -6.68 -8.27 -10.64
C ILE A 304 -7.11 -9.14 -11.83
N VAL A 305 -8.38 -9.54 -11.88
CA VAL A 305 -8.90 -10.35 -13.00
C VAL A 305 -8.83 -9.57 -14.31
N GLN A 306 -9.14 -8.27 -14.30
CA GLN A 306 -9.04 -7.44 -15.50
C GLN A 306 -7.61 -7.35 -16.01
N ALA A 307 -6.63 -7.07 -15.15
CA ALA A 307 -5.22 -7.03 -15.55
C ALA A 307 -4.73 -8.38 -16.11
N ALA A 308 -5.18 -9.49 -15.54
CA ALA A 308 -4.86 -10.83 -16.05
C ALA A 308 -5.42 -11.08 -17.46
N LEU A 309 -6.60 -10.55 -17.76
CA LEU A 309 -7.18 -10.64 -19.09
C LEU A 309 -6.42 -9.80 -20.10
N ASP A 310 -6.04 -8.57 -19.72
CA ASP A 310 -5.26 -7.70 -20.59
C ASP A 310 -3.92 -8.38 -20.96
N ILE A 311 -3.24 -9.00 -19.99
CA ILE A 311 -2.03 -9.81 -20.23
C ILE A 311 -2.31 -10.98 -21.18
N LYS A 312 -3.45 -11.66 -21.05
CA LYS A 312 -3.82 -12.81 -21.90
C LYS A 312 -4.04 -12.41 -23.35
N TYR A 313 -4.51 -11.19 -23.62
CA TYR A 313 -4.83 -10.72 -24.98
C TYR A 313 -3.76 -9.82 -25.61
N GLU A 314 -2.69 -9.48 -24.87
CA GLU A 314 -1.51 -8.78 -25.41
C GLU A 314 -0.48 -9.71 -26.06
N VAL A 315 -0.64 -11.04 -25.92
CA VAL A 315 0.20 -12.09 -26.53
C VAL A 315 -0.41 -12.55 -27.86
#